data_AF-A0A820JMZ1-F1
#
_entry.id   AF-A0A820JMZ1-F1
#
_cell.length_a   1.000
_cell.length_b   1.000
_cell.length_c   1.000
_cell.angle_alpha   90.00
_cell.angle_beta   90.00
_cell.angle_gamma   90.00
#
_symmetry.space_group_name_H-M   'P 1'
#
loop_
_entity.id
_entity.type
_entity.pdbx_description
1 polymer ?
#
loop_
_entity_poly.entity_id
_entity_poly.type
_entity_poly.pdbx_seq_one_letter_code
_entity_poly.pdbx_strand_id
1 'polypeptide(L)'
;ITADGSFDVQNNPAEQEYLVYPLLKTEVYIALSCLITHGNFILKLFTIFEQITIDLIYILYRTFRQISMFKPKTSKKGNSEVYVICMDFNREKFTNCFNDNLEIKSIPYSISFVKQLIECSELFQSYQINTIEHNLYYFNNLSRNFIKKLHKIKANLLDRFLNESQARELLSTDRHLLKTNFKFQRLYPYNNRLTRTGTFNNQ
;
A
#
# COMPACT_ATOMS: atom_id res chain seq x y z
N ILE A 1 -10.60 -1.84 -9.75
CA ILE A 1 -10.76 -0.70 -8.83
C ILE A 1 -9.59 -0.71 -7.85
N THR A 2 -9.10 0.45 -7.41
CA THR A 2 -8.07 0.57 -6.37
C THR A 2 -8.56 1.51 -5.28
N ALA A 3 -8.28 1.20 -4.03
CA ALA A 3 -8.62 2.00 -2.86
C ALA A 3 -7.35 2.19 -2.00
N ASP A 4 -7.03 3.46 -1.70
CA ASP A 4 -5.79 3.87 -1.04
C ASP A 4 -6.06 4.98 0.01
N GLY A 5 -7.30 5.04 0.51
CA GLY A 5 -7.72 5.99 1.54
C GLY A 5 -6.91 5.85 2.82
N SER A 6 -6.58 6.98 3.43
CA SER A 6 -5.93 7.05 4.74
C SER A 6 -6.09 8.44 5.33
N PHE A 7 -5.95 8.55 6.64
CA PHE A 7 -5.87 9.81 7.36
C PHE A 7 -4.82 9.70 8.48
N ASP A 8 -4.45 10.83 9.05
CA ASP A 8 -3.34 10.89 10.00
C ASP A 8 -3.69 10.26 11.35
N VAL A 9 -3.03 9.16 11.67
CA VAL A 9 -3.15 8.41 12.93
C VAL A 9 -1.82 8.31 13.67
N GLN A 10 -0.85 9.18 13.36
CA GLN A 10 0.50 9.13 13.93
C GLN A 10 0.53 9.19 15.46
N ASN A 11 -0.46 9.85 16.08
CA ASN A 11 -0.55 9.97 17.53
C ASN A 11 -1.08 8.70 18.21
N ASN A 12 -1.81 7.84 17.49
CA ASN A 12 -2.44 6.62 18.03
C ASN A 12 -2.21 5.42 17.08
N PRO A 13 -0.95 5.01 16.84
CA PRO A 13 -0.65 3.94 15.88
C PRO A 13 -1.20 2.58 16.29
N ALA A 14 -1.37 2.32 17.60
CA ALA A 14 -1.97 1.08 18.10
C ALA A 14 -3.46 0.95 17.71
N GLU A 15 -4.17 2.07 17.62
CA GLU A 15 -5.60 2.11 17.29
C GLU A 15 -5.85 2.31 15.78
N GLN A 16 -4.80 2.23 14.95
CA GLN A 16 -4.89 2.56 13.53
C GLN A 16 -5.96 1.73 12.80
N GLU A 17 -6.11 0.44 13.10
CA GLU A 17 -7.13 -0.41 12.47
C GLU A 17 -8.53 0.13 12.78
N TYR A 18 -8.83 0.35 14.05
CA TYR A 18 -10.13 0.84 14.50
C TYR A 18 -10.44 2.22 13.93
N LEU A 19 -9.48 3.14 14.01
CA LEU A 19 -9.66 4.49 13.51
C LEU A 19 -9.96 4.46 12.01
N VAL A 20 -9.15 3.79 11.20
CA VAL A 20 -9.26 3.82 9.73
C VAL A 20 -10.39 2.95 9.19
N TYR A 21 -10.94 2.03 10.00
CA TYR A 21 -11.96 1.08 9.58
C TYR A 21 -13.21 1.68 8.89
N PRO A 22 -13.84 2.78 9.36
CA PRO A 22 -15.00 3.35 8.69
C PRO A 22 -14.73 3.76 7.24
N LEU A 23 -13.51 4.25 6.96
CA LEU A 23 -13.06 4.56 5.61
C LEU A 23 -12.88 3.28 4.79
N LEU A 24 -12.14 2.29 5.31
CA LEU A 24 -11.91 1.02 4.62
C LEU A 24 -13.21 0.30 4.28
N LYS A 25 -14.14 0.23 5.23
CA LYS A 25 -15.46 -0.37 5.03
C LYS A 25 -16.21 0.31 3.88
N THR A 26 -16.18 1.63 3.85
CA THR A 26 -16.84 2.42 2.79
C THR A 26 -16.16 2.22 1.43
N GLU A 27 -14.83 2.25 1.38
CA GLU A 27 -14.07 1.99 0.15
C GLU A 27 -14.36 0.60 -0.41
N VAL A 28 -14.38 -0.42 0.44
CA VAL A 28 -14.74 -1.79 0.04
C VAL A 28 -16.17 -1.84 -0.49
N TYR A 29 -17.14 -1.28 0.25
CA TYR A 29 -18.53 -1.30 -0.18
C TYR A 29 -18.73 -0.63 -1.55
N ILE A 30 -18.15 0.55 -1.76
CA ILE A 30 -18.20 1.27 -3.05
C ILE A 30 -17.52 0.44 -4.13
N ALA A 31 -16.32 -0.11 -3.86
CA ALA A 31 -15.60 -0.92 -4.83
C ALA A 31 -16.44 -2.12 -5.28
N LEU A 32 -16.97 -2.92 -4.36
CA LEU A 32 -17.76 -4.12 -4.71
C LEU A 32 -19.08 -3.78 -5.40
N SER A 33 -19.68 -2.63 -5.06
CA SER A 33 -20.89 -2.14 -5.73
C SER A 33 -20.63 -1.79 -7.20
N CYS A 34 -19.51 -1.10 -7.47
CA CYS A 34 -19.13 -0.65 -8.82
C CYS A 34 -18.42 -1.72 -9.66
N LEU A 35 -17.87 -2.77 -9.05
CA LEU A 35 -17.06 -3.78 -9.74
C LEU A 35 -17.90 -4.67 -10.65
N ILE A 36 -17.55 -4.77 -11.93
CA ILE A 36 -18.14 -5.77 -12.83
C ILE A 36 -17.70 -7.19 -12.42
N THR A 37 -18.49 -8.21 -12.76
CA THR A 37 -18.09 -9.62 -12.63
C THR A 37 -16.75 -9.85 -13.35
N HIS A 38 -15.88 -10.68 -12.77
CA HIS A 38 -14.50 -10.91 -13.19
C HIS A 38 -13.55 -9.72 -13.05
N GLY A 39 -14.00 -8.58 -12.50
CA GLY A 39 -13.14 -7.44 -12.20
C GLY A 39 -12.18 -7.69 -11.04
N ASN A 40 -11.16 -6.84 -10.93
CA ASN A 40 -10.13 -6.91 -9.89
C ASN A 40 -10.19 -5.71 -8.94
N PHE A 41 -9.76 -5.91 -7.70
CA PHE A 41 -9.74 -4.90 -6.66
C PHE A 41 -8.40 -4.91 -5.90
N ILE A 42 -7.86 -3.74 -5.58
CA ILE A 42 -6.69 -3.60 -4.71
C ILE A 42 -7.07 -2.64 -3.58
N LEU A 43 -6.88 -3.07 -2.34
CA LEU A 43 -7.17 -2.29 -1.13
C LEU A 43 -5.89 -2.12 -0.32
N LYS A 44 -5.53 -0.88 0.01
CA LYS A 44 -4.58 -0.61 1.09
C LYS A 44 -5.25 -0.85 2.44
N LEU A 45 -4.56 -1.51 3.34
CA LEU A 45 -4.88 -1.60 4.76
C LEU A 45 -3.58 -1.57 5.59
N PHE A 46 -3.70 -1.81 6.89
CA PHE A 46 -2.60 -1.76 7.85
C PHE A 46 -2.38 -3.12 8.51
N THR A 47 -2.30 -3.17 9.83
CA THR A 47 -2.31 -4.43 10.57
C THR A 47 -3.64 -5.16 10.40
N ILE A 48 -3.64 -6.44 10.78
CA ILE A 48 -4.78 -7.35 10.60
C ILE A 48 -5.00 -8.12 11.91
N PHE A 49 -5.06 -7.38 13.00
CA PHE A 49 -5.19 -7.93 14.35
C PHE A 49 -6.63 -7.82 14.85
N GLU A 50 -7.36 -6.80 14.39
CA GLU A 50 -8.71 -6.54 14.87
C GLU A 50 -9.76 -7.33 14.08
N GLN A 51 -10.74 -7.85 14.81
CA GLN A 51 -11.85 -8.62 14.29
C GLN A 51 -12.57 -7.89 13.14
N ILE A 52 -12.73 -6.57 13.23
CA ILE A 52 -13.34 -5.72 12.18
C ILE A 52 -12.59 -5.81 10.85
N THR A 53 -11.26 -5.87 10.89
CA THR A 53 -10.40 -5.99 9.69
C THR A 53 -10.46 -7.40 9.14
N ILE A 54 -10.46 -8.42 10.03
CA ILE A 54 -10.58 -9.83 9.67
C ILE A 54 -11.91 -10.09 8.94
N ASP A 55 -13.02 -9.56 9.46
CA ASP A 55 -14.35 -9.65 8.85
C ASP A 55 -14.36 -9.05 7.44
N LEU A 56 -13.75 -7.88 7.27
CA LEU A 56 -13.65 -7.21 5.98
C LEU A 56 -12.87 -8.05 4.95
N ILE A 57 -11.72 -8.59 5.35
CA ILE A 57 -10.90 -9.45 4.49
C ILE A 57 -11.62 -10.76 4.19
N TYR A 58 -12.39 -11.30 5.13
CA TYR A 58 -13.14 -12.52 4.91
C TYR A 58 -14.24 -12.35 3.86
N ILE A 59 -14.91 -11.20 3.82
CA ILE A 59 -15.83 -10.86 2.72
C ILE A 59 -15.08 -10.90 1.38
N LEU A 60 -13.93 -10.24 1.30
CA LEU A 60 -13.12 -10.25 0.07
C LEU A 60 -12.69 -11.67 -0.32
N TYR A 61 -12.26 -12.49 0.65
CA TYR A 61 -11.93 -13.90 0.44
C TYR A 61 -13.11 -14.70 -0.14
N ARG A 62 -14.34 -14.38 0.26
CA ARG A 62 -15.56 -15.06 -0.20
C ARG A 62 -16.05 -14.57 -1.55
N THR A 63 -15.82 -13.31 -1.90
CA THR A 63 -16.38 -12.70 -3.12
C THR A 63 -15.43 -12.70 -4.30
N PHE A 64 -14.15 -13.02 -4.11
CA PHE A 64 -13.18 -13.13 -5.21
C PHE A 64 -12.71 -14.57 -5.39
N ARG A 65 -12.27 -14.93 -6.59
CA ARG A 65 -11.70 -16.26 -6.85
C ARG A 65 -10.33 -16.42 -6.19
N GLN A 66 -9.55 -15.35 -6.14
CA GLN A 66 -8.21 -15.35 -5.57
C GLN A 66 -7.96 -14.05 -4.81
N ILE A 67 -7.36 -14.18 -3.63
CA ILE A 67 -6.90 -13.08 -2.81
C ILE A 67 -5.42 -13.30 -2.47
N SER A 68 -4.65 -12.22 -2.39
CA SER A 68 -3.27 -12.25 -1.94
C SER A 68 -2.95 -10.99 -1.17
N MET A 69 -2.04 -11.07 -0.21
CA MET A 69 -1.54 -9.92 0.53
C MET A 69 -0.14 -9.57 0.09
N PHE A 70 0.15 -8.28 -0.05
CA PHE A 70 1.38 -7.80 -0.62
C PHE A 70 1.84 -6.50 0.05
N LYS A 71 3.10 -6.47 0.49
CA LYS A 71 3.78 -5.24 0.92
C LYS A 71 4.76 -4.79 -0.18
N PRO A 72 4.41 -3.81 -1.03
CA PRO A 72 5.28 -3.38 -2.11
C PRO A 72 6.57 -2.76 -1.57
N LYS A 73 7.69 -2.98 -2.27
CA LYS A 73 9.01 -2.40 -1.89
C LYS A 73 9.03 -0.87 -1.88
N THR A 74 8.06 -0.24 -2.56
CA THR A 74 7.86 1.21 -2.61
C THR A 74 7.09 1.75 -1.40
N SER A 75 6.40 0.89 -0.63
CA SER A 75 5.84 1.26 0.66
C SER A 75 6.94 1.37 1.72
N LYS A 76 6.73 2.21 2.74
CA LYS A 76 7.69 2.38 3.84
C LYS A 76 7.81 1.05 4.59
N LYS A 77 8.96 0.39 4.50
CA LYS A 77 9.16 -0.96 5.06
C LYS A 77 8.82 -1.09 6.56
N GLY A 78 9.03 -0.04 7.36
CA GLY A 78 8.82 -0.06 8.80
C GLY A 78 7.39 0.27 9.25
N ASN A 79 6.49 0.63 8.33
CA ASN A 79 5.08 0.84 8.67
C ASN A 79 4.28 -0.47 8.53
N SER A 80 3.04 -0.39 9.00
CA SER A 80 2.03 -1.44 8.94
C SER A 80 1.33 -1.58 7.58
N GLU A 81 1.61 -0.71 6.61
CA GLU A 81 0.89 -0.68 5.33
C GLU A 81 1.11 -1.97 4.53
N VAL A 82 0.00 -2.60 4.13
CA VAL A 82 -0.06 -3.78 3.27
C VAL A 82 -1.24 -3.62 2.30
N TYR A 83 -1.22 -4.38 1.21
CA TYR A 83 -2.25 -4.35 0.19
C TYR A 83 -2.88 -5.71 0.05
N VAL A 84 -4.20 -5.75 0.04
CA VAL A 84 -4.98 -6.92 -0.36
C VAL A 84 -5.28 -6.79 -1.85
N ILE A 85 -4.83 -7.78 -2.63
CA ILE A 85 -5.04 -7.89 -4.07
C ILE A 85 -6.08 -8.98 -4.30
N CYS A 86 -7.23 -8.57 -4.81
CA CYS A 86 -8.40 -9.40 -5.07
C CYS A 86 -8.60 -9.54 -6.59
N MET A 87 -8.66 -10.78 -7.05
CA MET A 87 -8.75 -11.11 -8.46
C MET A 87 -10.04 -11.88 -8.76
N ASP A 88 -10.67 -11.51 -9.87
CA ASP A 88 -11.83 -12.20 -10.43
C ASP A 88 -13.05 -12.20 -9.48
N PHE A 89 -13.71 -11.04 -9.44
CA PHE A 89 -14.89 -10.78 -8.60
C PHE A 89 -16.12 -11.61 -9.02
N ASN A 90 -16.76 -12.23 -8.04
CA ASN A 90 -18.01 -12.95 -8.20
C ASN A 90 -19.15 -12.17 -7.53
N ARG A 91 -19.96 -11.52 -8.37
CA ARG A 91 -21.09 -10.67 -7.96
C ARG A 91 -22.19 -11.45 -7.23
N GLU A 92 -22.46 -12.71 -7.62
CA GLU A 92 -23.47 -13.54 -6.95
C GLU A 92 -23.05 -13.92 -5.53
N LYS A 93 -21.77 -14.23 -5.32
CA LYS A 93 -21.23 -14.47 -3.97
C LYS A 93 -21.31 -13.21 -3.12
N PHE A 94 -21.05 -12.04 -3.70
CA PHE A 94 -21.21 -10.77 -3.01
C PHE A 94 -22.64 -10.55 -2.53
N THR A 95 -23.65 -10.67 -3.39
CA THR A 95 -25.06 -10.50 -3.00
C THR A 95 -25.47 -11.48 -1.89
N ASN A 96 -24.89 -12.68 -1.87
CA ASN A 96 -25.17 -13.68 -0.84
C ASN A 96 -24.53 -13.37 0.53
N CYS A 97 -23.48 -12.55 0.59
CA CYS A 97 -22.78 -12.19 1.82
C CYS A 97 -23.52 -11.14 2.66
N PHE A 98 -24.48 -10.44 2.08
CA PHE A 98 -25.24 -9.38 2.76
C PHE A 98 -26.67 -9.83 3.05
N ASN A 99 -27.25 -9.33 4.14
CA ASN A 99 -28.70 -9.42 4.39
C ASN A 99 -29.44 -8.30 3.63
N ASP A 100 -30.78 -8.29 3.71
CA ASP A 100 -31.61 -7.29 3.04
C ASP A 100 -31.32 -5.85 3.49
N ASN A 101 -30.71 -5.69 4.68
CA ASN A 101 -30.27 -4.41 5.23
C ASN A 101 -28.82 -4.04 4.84
N LEU A 102 -28.21 -4.77 3.91
CA LEU A 102 -26.81 -4.60 3.49
C LEU A 102 -25.80 -4.77 4.65
N GLU A 103 -26.18 -5.48 5.70
CA GLU A 103 -25.27 -5.89 6.75
C GLU A 103 -24.62 -7.22 6.39
N ILE A 104 -23.37 -7.37 6.82
CA ILE A 104 -22.59 -8.58 6.61
C ILE A 104 -23.28 -9.70 7.39
N LYS A 105 -23.71 -10.76 6.71
CA LYS A 105 -24.21 -11.95 7.40
C LYS A 105 -23.11 -12.47 8.31
N SER A 106 -23.44 -12.87 9.54
CA SER A 106 -22.50 -13.57 10.39
C SER A 106 -22.13 -14.89 9.71
N ILE A 107 -20.91 -14.97 9.20
CA ILE A 107 -20.41 -16.13 8.47
C ILE A 107 -19.19 -16.64 9.24
N PRO A 108 -19.21 -17.90 9.71
CA PRO A 108 -18.06 -18.46 10.40
C PRO A 108 -16.86 -18.56 9.47
N TYR A 109 -15.68 -18.30 10.01
CA TYR A 109 -14.42 -18.43 9.29
C TYR A 109 -14.10 -19.88 9.00
N SER A 110 -13.55 -20.15 7.81
CA SER A 110 -12.95 -21.46 7.55
C SER A 110 -11.61 -21.57 8.28
N ILE A 111 -11.29 -22.75 8.79
CA ILE A 111 -10.00 -23.02 9.45
C ILE A 111 -8.83 -22.68 8.51
N SER A 112 -8.98 -22.99 7.22
CA SER A 112 -7.99 -22.69 6.20
C SER A 112 -7.76 -21.19 6.02
N PHE A 113 -8.82 -20.37 6.08
CA PHE A 113 -8.71 -18.91 6.03
C PHE A 113 -7.95 -18.37 7.24
N VAL A 114 -8.35 -18.77 8.45
CA VAL A 114 -7.72 -18.30 9.70
C VAL A 114 -6.23 -18.64 9.71
N LYS A 115 -5.87 -19.87 9.32
CA LYS A 115 -4.47 -20.30 9.27
C LYS A 115 -3.63 -19.44 8.31
N GLN A 116 -4.12 -19.22 7.08
CA GLN A 116 -3.43 -18.39 6.09
C GLN A 116 -3.31 -16.93 6.55
N LEU A 117 -4.33 -16.41 7.23
CA LEU A 117 -4.33 -15.04 7.74
C LEU A 117 -3.27 -14.86 8.83
N ILE A 118 -3.17 -15.80 9.77
CA ILE A 118 -2.14 -15.80 10.82
C ILE A 118 -0.75 -15.86 10.20
N GLU A 119 -0.51 -16.78 9.27
CA GLU A 119 0.79 -16.91 8.57
C GLU A 119 1.16 -15.60 7.84
N CYS A 120 0.19 -14.94 7.20
CA CYS A 120 0.41 -13.64 6.55
C CYS A 120 0.73 -12.54 7.56
N SER A 121 -0.01 -12.46 8.67
CA SER A 121 0.19 -11.46 9.72
C SER A 121 1.58 -11.61 10.36
N GLU A 122 2.00 -12.83 10.70
CA GLU A 122 3.33 -13.13 11.23
C GLU A 122 4.44 -12.75 10.25
N LEU A 123 4.25 -13.04 8.95
CA LEU A 123 5.21 -12.68 7.91
C LEU A 123 5.43 -11.16 7.85
N PHE A 124 4.35 -10.37 7.73
CA PHE A 124 4.48 -8.91 7.63
C PHE A 124 4.98 -8.27 8.92
N GLN A 125 4.57 -8.80 10.07
CA GLN A 125 5.10 -8.38 11.37
C GLN A 125 6.62 -8.61 11.44
N SER A 126 7.11 -9.78 11.00
CA SER A 126 8.55 -10.06 10.98
C SER A 126 9.32 -9.08 10.08
N TYR A 127 8.76 -8.72 8.92
CA TYR A 127 9.37 -7.73 8.02
C TYR A 127 9.41 -6.34 8.64
N GLN A 128 8.36 -5.96 9.38
CA GLN A 128 8.29 -4.69 10.07
C GLN A 128 9.33 -4.61 11.19
N ILE A 129 9.40 -5.63 12.07
CA ILE A 129 10.37 -5.73 13.16
C ILE A 129 11.79 -5.63 12.62
N ASN A 130 12.15 -6.49 11.67
CA ASN A 130 13.47 -6.51 11.05
C ASN A 130 13.86 -5.15 10.46
N THR A 131 12.89 -4.43 9.87
CA THR A 131 13.13 -3.10 9.32
C THR A 131 13.37 -2.07 10.40
N ILE A 132 12.57 -2.08 11.47
CA ILE A 132 12.70 -1.14 12.58
C ILE A 132 14.08 -1.32 13.24
N GLU A 133 14.49 -2.55 13.51
CA GLU A 133 15.82 -2.86 14.05
C GLU A 133 16.94 -2.38 13.13
N HIS A 134 16.82 -2.63 11.82
CA HIS A 134 17.78 -2.11 10.83
C HIS A 134 17.86 -0.58 10.83
N ASN A 135 16.72 0.10 10.95
CA ASN A 135 16.67 1.56 10.98
C ASN A 135 17.34 2.10 12.25
N LEU A 136 17.10 1.48 13.42
CA LEU A 136 17.76 1.83 14.68
C LEU A 136 19.27 1.62 14.61
N TYR A 137 19.72 0.50 14.04
CA TYR A 137 21.13 0.24 13.82
C TYR A 137 21.78 1.32 12.94
N TYR A 138 21.19 1.59 11.77
CA TYR A 138 21.78 2.55 10.82
C TYR A 138 21.67 3.99 11.31
N PHE A 139 20.66 4.35 12.11
CA PHE A 139 20.57 5.67 12.72
C PHE A 139 21.87 6.07 13.43
N ASN A 140 22.47 5.13 14.16
CA ASN A 140 23.73 5.33 14.88
C ASN A 140 24.99 5.01 14.06
N ASN A 141 24.88 4.19 13.00
CA ASN A 141 26.04 3.60 12.29
C ASN A 141 26.12 3.97 10.79
N LEU A 142 25.51 5.09 10.39
CA LEU A 142 25.47 5.54 8.99
C LEU A 142 26.86 5.94 8.47
N SER A 143 27.39 5.18 7.50
CA SER A 143 28.63 5.52 6.81
C SER A 143 28.38 6.20 5.46
N ARG A 144 29.27 7.14 5.08
CA ARG A 144 29.22 7.80 3.76
C ARG A 144 29.28 6.79 2.60
N ASN A 145 30.04 5.71 2.75
CA ASN A 145 30.17 4.66 1.73
C ASN A 145 28.85 3.89 1.55
N PHE A 146 28.15 3.58 2.64
CA PHE A 146 26.84 2.96 2.59
C PHE A 146 25.82 3.85 1.86
N ILE A 147 25.80 5.15 2.17
CA ILE A 147 24.93 6.13 1.49
C ILE A 147 25.20 6.14 -0.02
N LYS A 148 26.48 6.22 -0.44
CA LYS A 148 26.85 6.17 -1.88
C LYS A 148 26.37 4.89 -2.56
N LYS A 149 26.49 3.73 -1.90
CA LYS A 149 25.99 2.44 -2.41
C LYS A 149 24.46 2.44 -2.52
N LEU A 150 23.76 2.98 -1.53
CA LEU A 150 22.30 3.08 -1.52
C LEU A 150 21.78 3.98 -2.66
N HIS A 151 22.44 5.10 -2.94
CA HIS A 151 22.14 5.91 -4.13
C HIS A 151 22.36 5.14 -5.44
N LYS A 152 23.25 4.13 -5.48
CA LYS A 152 23.50 3.30 -6.67
C LYS A 152 22.36 2.36 -6.95
N ILE A 153 21.92 1.70 -5.88
CA ILE A 153 20.79 0.80 -5.94
C ILE A 153 19.52 1.56 -6.35
N LYS A 154 19.26 2.72 -5.74
CA LYS A 154 18.09 3.54 -6.08
C LYS A 154 18.04 3.93 -7.55
N ALA A 155 19.16 4.37 -8.11
CA ALA A 155 19.19 4.75 -9.51
C ALA A 155 19.03 3.55 -10.45
N ASN A 156 19.72 2.43 -10.20
CA ASN A 156 19.56 1.22 -11.00
C ASN A 156 18.10 0.72 -11.00
N LEU A 157 17.40 0.83 -9.85
CA LEU A 157 15.98 0.49 -9.75
C LEU A 157 15.10 1.45 -10.56
N LEU A 158 15.41 2.74 -10.55
CA LEU A 158 14.71 3.74 -11.36
C LEU A 158 14.89 3.45 -12.85
N ASP A 159 16.12 3.18 -13.29
CA ASP A 159 16.42 2.87 -14.69
C ASP A 159 15.64 1.64 -15.15
N ARG A 160 15.62 0.59 -14.32
CA ARG A 160 14.83 -0.60 -14.57
C ARG A 160 13.33 -0.29 -14.68
N PHE A 161 12.79 0.48 -13.74
CA PHE A 161 11.37 0.86 -13.75
C PHE A 161 11.00 1.65 -15.01
N LEU A 162 11.83 2.61 -15.44
CA LEU A 162 11.58 3.40 -16.66
C LEU A 162 11.64 2.54 -17.93
N ASN A 163 12.53 1.54 -17.96
CA ASN A 163 12.64 0.63 -19.10
C ASN A 163 11.48 -0.37 -19.19
N GLU A 164 10.97 -0.84 -18.04
CA GLU A 164 9.91 -1.84 -17.97
C GLU A 164 8.50 -1.23 -17.99
N SER A 165 8.37 0.07 -17.75
CA SER A 165 7.07 0.77 -17.71
C SER A 165 6.89 1.69 -18.92
N GLN A 166 5.64 2.11 -19.14
CA GLN A 166 5.33 3.18 -20.10
C GLN A 166 5.57 4.58 -19.52
N ALA A 167 6.14 4.67 -18.31
CA ALA A 167 6.41 5.95 -17.66
C ALA A 167 7.65 6.60 -18.28
N ARG A 168 7.55 7.90 -18.55
CA ARG A 168 8.67 8.73 -19.04
C ARG A 168 8.97 9.85 -18.06
N GLU A 169 10.16 10.43 -18.19
CA GLU A 169 10.48 11.65 -17.49
C GLU A 169 9.50 12.77 -17.89
N LEU A 170 8.98 13.47 -16.88
CA LEU A 170 8.19 14.68 -17.08
C LEU A 170 9.08 15.78 -17.68
N LEU A 171 8.81 16.12 -18.94
CA LEU A 171 9.58 17.13 -19.67
C LEU A 171 9.27 18.53 -19.11
N SER A 172 10.16 19.49 -19.35
CA SER A 172 9.90 20.89 -18.99
C SER A 172 8.63 21.42 -19.62
N THR A 173 8.31 20.98 -20.84
CA THR A 173 7.13 21.35 -21.61
C THR A 173 5.82 20.80 -21.03
N ASP A 174 5.87 19.68 -20.30
CA ASP A 174 4.68 19.04 -19.71
C ASP A 174 4.32 19.63 -18.33
N ARG A 175 5.12 20.59 -17.84
CA ARG A 175 4.92 21.18 -16.52
C ARG A 175 3.91 22.32 -16.60
N HIS A 176 2.67 22.04 -16.24
CA HIS A 176 1.62 23.03 -16.08
C HIS A 176 1.60 23.71 -14.70
N LEU A 177 2.72 23.67 -13.95
CA LEU A 177 2.85 24.42 -12.70
C LEU A 177 2.88 25.91 -13.02
N LEU A 178 1.70 26.53 -12.95
CA LEU A 178 1.47 27.97 -12.99
C LEU A 178 2.36 28.63 -11.95
N LYS A 179 3.35 29.41 -12.41
CA LYS A 179 4.18 30.36 -11.65
C LYS A 179 4.03 30.29 -10.12
N THR A 180 4.76 29.41 -9.44
CA THR A 180 5.02 29.57 -8.00
C THR A 180 6.34 28.89 -7.66
N ASN A 181 7.38 29.68 -7.35
CA ASN A 181 8.58 29.43 -6.52
C ASN A 181 9.26 28.04 -6.49
N PHE A 182 8.98 27.12 -7.42
CA PHE A 182 9.52 25.77 -7.42
C PHE A 182 10.89 25.74 -8.12
N LYS A 183 11.95 25.69 -7.33
CA LYS A 183 13.31 25.52 -7.84
C LYS A 183 13.59 24.03 -8.07
N PHE A 184 13.67 23.65 -9.35
CA PHE A 184 14.09 22.31 -9.76
C PHE A 184 15.63 22.22 -9.76
N GLN A 185 16.21 21.36 -8.93
CA GLN A 185 17.65 21.11 -8.92
C GLN A 185 17.96 19.66 -9.31
N ARG A 186 18.77 19.49 -10.36
CA ARG A 186 19.26 18.19 -10.81
C ARG A 186 20.49 17.84 -9.97
N LEU A 187 20.39 16.84 -9.09
CA LEU A 187 21.47 16.52 -8.15
C LEU A 187 22.68 15.81 -8.77
N TYR A 188 22.60 15.34 -10.04
CA TYR A 188 23.72 14.66 -10.72
C TYR A 188 23.77 14.93 -12.24
N PRO A 189 24.98 15.03 -12.86
CA PRO A 189 25.14 15.25 -14.29
C PRO A 189 24.83 14.01 -15.14
N TYR A 190 24.53 14.27 -16.41
CA TYR A 190 23.88 13.42 -17.42
C TYR A 190 24.51 12.03 -17.72
N ASN A 191 25.62 11.61 -17.10
CA ASN A 191 26.26 10.34 -17.42
C ASN A 191 26.27 9.29 -16.31
N ASN A 192 25.70 9.56 -15.13
CA ASN A 192 25.45 8.53 -14.12
C ASN A 192 24.36 8.98 -13.12
N ARG A 193 23.10 8.71 -13.51
CA ARG A 193 21.85 8.57 -12.71
C ARG A 193 21.02 9.77 -12.29
N LEU A 194 19.73 9.47 -12.07
CA LEU A 194 18.67 10.39 -11.62
C LEU A 194 18.25 10.05 -10.19
N THR A 195 18.45 10.99 -9.26
CA THR A 195 17.62 11.16 -8.06
C THR A 195 17.24 12.62 -7.96
N ARG A 196 15.95 12.92 -7.75
CA ARG A 196 15.38 14.27 -7.83
C ARG A 196 14.82 14.68 -6.47
N THR A 197 14.99 15.95 -6.11
CA THR A 197 14.29 16.60 -5.00
C THR A 197 13.67 17.90 -5.50
N GLY A 198 12.49 18.24 -4.99
CA GLY A 198 11.86 19.54 -5.20
C GLY A 198 11.62 20.19 -3.85
N THR A 199 11.95 21.47 -3.72
CA THR A 199 11.71 22.27 -2.51
C THR A 199 10.70 23.36 -2.83
N PHE A 200 9.72 23.50 -1.94
CA PHE A 200 8.79 24.62 -1.92
C PHE A 200 9.25 25.58 -0.84
N ASN A 201 9.39 26.87 -1.17
CA ASN A 201 9.61 27.92 -0.19
C ASN A 201 8.29 28.66 0.02
N ASN A 202 7.79 28.67 1.25
CA ASN A 202 6.71 29.56 1.64
C ASN A 202 7.30 30.98 1.75
N GLN A 203 6.72 31.93 1.02
CA GLN A 203 6.82 33.34 1.34
C GLN A 203 5.74 33.69 2.36
#